data_AF-A0A2Z4IMA8-F1
#
_entry.id   AF-A0A2Z4IMA8-F1
#
_cell.length_a   1.000
_cell.length_b   1.000
_cell.length_c   1.000
_cell.angle_alpha   90.00
_cell.angle_beta   90.00
_cell.angle_gamma   90.00
#
_symmetry.space_group_name_H-M   'P 1'
#
loop_
_entity.id
_entity.type
_entity.pdbx_description
1 polymer ?
#
loop_
_entity_poly.entity_id
_entity_poly.type
_entity_poly.pdbx_seq_one_letter_code
_entity_poly.pdbx_strand_id
1 'polypeptide(L)'
;MPIDYSEYHPKWSLISRLIRFHRAKNKCEWCGAENYQPHPDTGSKVILTVAHLDQNRDNNAFSNLAALCQRCHLNHDRPHHINNRRFGRNWKRDQLNLFKK
;
A
#
# COMPACT_ATOMS: atom_id res chain seq x y z
N MET A 1 -10.55 6.39 -5.48
CA MET A 1 -9.69 7.44 -4.88
C MET A 1 -8.68 7.84 -5.93
N PRO A 2 -8.60 9.12 -6.33
CA PRO A 2 -7.43 9.59 -7.05
C PRO A 2 -6.21 9.46 -6.14
N ILE A 3 -5.11 8.93 -6.67
CA ILE A 3 -3.82 8.84 -5.99
C ILE A 3 -3.08 10.14 -6.27
N ASP A 4 -2.62 10.83 -5.22
CA ASP A 4 -1.71 11.95 -5.38
C ASP A 4 -0.27 11.44 -5.39
N TYR A 5 0.34 11.43 -6.57
CA TYR A 5 1.72 10.97 -6.74
C TYR A 5 2.76 11.94 -6.16
N SER A 6 2.38 13.18 -5.82
CA SER A 6 3.29 14.13 -5.17
C SER A 6 3.65 13.74 -3.74
N GLU A 7 2.82 12.90 -3.10
CA GLU A 7 3.06 12.36 -1.75
C GLU A 7 3.98 11.11 -1.76
N TYR A 8 4.54 10.75 -2.91
CA TYR A 8 5.43 9.61 -3.08
C TYR A 8 6.80 10.06 -3.57
N HIS A 9 7.79 9.17 -3.44
CA HIS A 9 9.13 9.41 -3.96
C HIS A 9 9.11 9.73 -5.48
N PRO A 10 9.89 10.70 -5.99
CA PRO A 10 9.86 11.09 -7.41
C PRO A 10 10.07 9.94 -8.42
N LYS A 11 10.81 8.90 -8.00
CA LYS A 11 11.08 7.69 -8.79
C LYS A 11 10.11 6.53 -8.48
N TRP A 12 8.94 6.80 -7.91
CA TRP A 12 8.00 5.78 -7.47
C TRP A 12 7.60 4.79 -8.58
N SER A 13 7.46 5.26 -9.82
CA SER A 13 7.16 4.38 -10.96
C SER A 13 8.22 3.30 -11.17
N LEU A 14 9.51 3.63 -11.00
CA LEU A 14 10.62 2.69 -11.10
C LEU A 14 10.64 1.74 -9.90
N ILE A 15 10.49 2.27 -8.70
CA ILE A 15 10.44 1.47 -7.46
C ILE A 15 9.29 0.45 -7.53
N SER A 16 8.10 0.92 -7.89
CA SER A 16 6.91 0.08 -8.04
C SER A 16 7.10 -1.03 -9.07
N ARG A 17 7.74 -0.72 -10.20
CA ARG A 17 8.04 -1.70 -11.25
C ARG A 17 9.06 -2.74 -10.77
N LEU A 18 10.12 -2.30 -10.08
CA LEU A 18 11.14 -3.18 -9.50
C LEU A 18 10.52 -4.18 -8.52
N ILE A 19 9.71 -3.70 -7.57
CA ILE A 19 9.10 -4.55 -6.55
C ILE A 19 8.12 -5.54 -7.20
N ARG A 20 7.21 -5.09 -8.07
CA ARG A 20 6.16 -5.96 -8.64
C ARG A 20 6.69 -6.98 -9.64
N PHE A 21 7.55 -6.58 -10.56
CA PHE A 21 7.91 -7.45 -11.69
C PHE A 21 9.23 -8.18 -11.48
N HIS A 22 10.21 -7.56 -10.83
CA HIS A 22 11.53 -8.16 -10.66
C HIS A 22 11.66 -8.92 -9.34
N ARG A 23 11.33 -8.29 -8.21
CA ARG A 23 11.42 -8.94 -6.89
C ARG A 23 10.33 -9.98 -6.71
N ALA A 24 9.08 -9.55 -6.83
CA ALA A 24 7.92 -10.39 -6.58
C ALA A 24 7.57 -11.32 -7.75
N LYS A 25 8.32 -11.23 -8.87
CA LYS A 25 8.14 -12.05 -10.08
C LYS A 25 6.67 -12.06 -10.56
N ASN A 26 6.02 -10.90 -10.51
CA ASN A 26 4.63 -10.70 -10.91
C ASN A 26 3.61 -11.52 -10.08
N LYS A 27 3.94 -11.84 -8.83
CA LYS A 27 3.07 -12.56 -7.87
C LYS A 27 2.93 -11.78 -6.57
N CYS A 28 1.82 -11.96 -5.87
CA CYS A 28 1.64 -11.43 -4.52
C CYS A 28 2.64 -12.08 -3.57
N GLU A 29 3.38 -11.28 -2.79
CA GLU A 29 4.40 -11.81 -1.87
C GLU A 29 3.83 -12.44 -0.61
N TRP A 30 2.52 -12.29 -0.36
CA TRP A 30 1.86 -12.91 0.80
C TRP A 30 1.06 -14.15 0.45
N CYS A 31 0.23 -14.10 -0.60
CA CYS A 31 -0.62 -15.22 -0.98
C CYS A 31 -0.19 -15.95 -2.26
N GLY A 32 0.85 -15.47 -2.95
CA GLY A 32 1.33 -16.09 -4.19
C GLY A 32 0.46 -15.87 -5.42
N ALA A 33 -0.69 -15.20 -5.31
CA ALA A 33 -1.60 -14.96 -6.43
C ALA A 33 -0.91 -14.20 -7.57
N GLU A 34 -1.08 -14.69 -8.80
CA GLU A 34 -0.43 -14.15 -9.99
C GLU A 34 -1.17 -12.93 -10.54
N ASN A 35 -0.43 -11.89 -10.91
CA ASN A 35 -1.01 -10.66 -11.44
C ASN A 35 -1.77 -10.91 -12.74
N TYR A 36 -2.89 -10.21 -12.92
CA TYR A 36 -3.82 -10.32 -14.04
C TYR A 36 -4.56 -11.66 -14.21
N GLN A 37 -4.25 -12.66 -13.38
CA GLN A 37 -4.97 -13.92 -13.34
C GLN A 37 -6.15 -13.86 -12.36
N PRO A 38 -7.13 -14.77 -12.45
CA PRO A 38 -8.14 -14.93 -11.42
C PRO A 38 -7.50 -15.30 -10.08
N HIS A 39 -7.92 -14.63 -9.00
CA HIS A 39 -7.44 -14.95 -7.66
C HIS A 39 -7.95 -16.34 -7.25
N PRO A 40 -7.10 -17.24 -6.70
CA PRO A 40 -7.51 -18.61 -6.35
C PRO A 40 -8.70 -18.66 -5.38
N ASP A 41 -8.71 -17.79 -4.37
CA ASP A 41 -9.79 -17.78 -3.37
C ASP A 41 -11.02 -16.92 -3.71
N THR A 42 -10.88 -15.85 -4.52
CA THR A 42 -11.99 -14.89 -4.74
C THR A 42 -12.51 -14.88 -6.17
N GLY A 43 -11.82 -15.53 -7.11
CA GLY A 43 -12.13 -15.52 -8.55
C GLY A 43 -11.95 -14.17 -9.26
N SER A 44 -11.74 -13.08 -8.52
CA SER A 44 -11.56 -11.74 -9.09
C SER A 44 -10.22 -11.61 -9.80
N LYS A 45 -10.13 -10.80 -10.86
CA LYS A 45 -8.86 -10.50 -11.52
C LYS A 45 -7.89 -9.84 -10.54
N VAL A 46 -6.74 -10.46 -10.32
CA VAL A 46 -5.68 -9.95 -9.43
C VAL A 46 -5.03 -8.72 -10.05
N ILE A 47 -4.97 -7.64 -9.29
CA ILE A 47 -4.11 -6.49 -9.58
C ILE A 47 -3.10 -6.33 -8.44
N LEU A 48 -1.81 -6.31 -8.78
CA LEU A 48 -0.74 -6.05 -7.82
C LEU A 48 -0.47 -4.56 -7.63
N THR A 49 -0.43 -4.14 -6.37
CA THR A 49 0.02 -2.83 -5.90
C THR A 49 1.22 -2.98 -4.99
N VAL A 50 1.95 -1.89 -4.74
CA VAL A 50 3.02 -1.87 -3.75
C VAL A 50 2.53 -1.20 -2.49
N ALA A 51 2.73 -1.87 -1.35
CA ALA A 51 2.36 -1.42 -0.02
C ALA A 51 3.60 -1.00 0.77
N HIS A 52 3.49 0.09 1.54
CA HIS A 52 4.43 0.43 2.61
C HIS A 52 3.97 -0.26 3.89
N LEU A 53 4.77 -1.20 4.40
CA LEU A 53 4.39 -2.08 5.51
C LEU A 53 4.18 -1.34 6.84
N ASP A 54 4.82 -0.17 7.00
CA ASP A 54 4.69 0.74 8.13
C ASP A 54 3.66 1.87 7.88
N GLN A 55 2.93 1.83 6.75
CA GLN A 55 2.01 2.87 6.30
C GLN A 55 2.65 4.28 6.16
N ASN A 56 3.99 4.37 6.12
CA ASN A 56 4.73 5.60 5.88
C ASN A 56 5.24 5.65 4.43
N ARG A 57 4.68 6.55 3.64
CA ARG A 57 4.99 6.72 2.21
C ARG A 57 6.43 7.19 1.95
N ASP A 58 7.06 7.84 2.93
CA ASP A 58 8.44 8.32 2.82
C ASP A 58 9.47 7.19 3.02
N ASN A 59 9.08 6.12 3.73
CA ASN A 59 9.97 4.99 4.00
C ASN A 59 10.00 4.01 2.82
N ASN A 60 10.85 4.32 1.84
CA ASN A 60 11.01 3.53 0.62
C ASN A 60 12.10 2.45 0.74
N ALA A 61 12.47 2.06 1.97
CA ALA A 61 13.42 0.96 2.20
C ALA A 61 12.88 -0.32 1.54
N PHE A 62 13.75 -1.07 0.87
CA PHE A 62 13.34 -2.26 0.12
C PHE A 62 12.63 -3.30 0.99
N SER A 63 13.03 -3.44 2.26
CA SER A 63 12.40 -4.31 3.25
C SER A 63 11.02 -3.82 3.72
N ASN A 64 10.72 -2.53 3.58
CA ASN A 64 9.44 -1.93 3.98
C ASN A 64 8.39 -1.95 2.86
N LEU A 65 8.77 -2.34 1.64
CA LEU A 65 7.85 -2.43 0.51
C LEU A 65 7.42 -3.87 0.30
N ALA A 66 6.18 -4.08 -0.14
CA ALA A 66 5.65 -5.39 -0.55
C ALA A 66 4.73 -5.29 -1.77
N ALA A 67 4.86 -6.19 -2.74
CA ALA A 67 3.90 -6.38 -3.83
C ALA A 67 2.73 -7.23 -3.35
N LEU A 68 1.57 -6.62 -3.19
CA LEU A 68 0.37 -7.26 -2.66
C LEU A 68 -0.77 -7.23 -3.67
N CYS A 69 -1.57 -8.30 -3.71
CA CYS A 69 -2.85 -8.29 -4.42
C CYS A 69 -3.87 -7.40 -3.68
N GLN A 70 -4.94 -7.01 -4.37
CA GLN A 70 -6.02 -6.20 -3.79
C GLN A 70 -6.54 -6.73 -2.45
N ARG A 71 -6.73 -8.06 -2.31
CA ARG A 71 -7.20 -8.68 -1.05
C ARG A 71 -6.19 -8.52 0.07
N CYS A 72 -4.93 -8.91 -0.14
CA CYS A 72 -3.88 -8.81 0.87
C CYS A 72 -3.62 -7.36 1.26
N HIS A 73 -3.60 -6.46 0.28
CA HIS A 73 -3.39 -5.03 0.50
C HIS A 73 -4.53 -4.41 1.34
N LEU A 74 -5.79 -4.65 0.97
CA LEU A 74 -6.94 -4.14 1.73
C LEU A 74 -7.02 -4.71 3.16
N ASN A 75 -6.59 -5.96 3.36
CA ASN A 75 -6.51 -6.55 4.69
C ASN A 75 -5.42 -5.88 5.54
N HIS A 76 -4.26 -5.58 4.96
CA HIS A 76 -3.19 -4.84 5.63
C HIS A 76 -3.64 -3.44 6.04
N ASP A 77 -4.30 -2.71 5.13
CA ASP A 77 -4.75 -1.34 5.35
C ASP A 77 -6.00 -1.22 6.23
N ARG A 78 -6.66 -2.36 6.56
CA ARG A 78 -7.94 -2.39 7.27
C ARG A 78 -7.94 -1.58 8.58
N PRO A 79 -6.94 -1.69 9.47
CA PRO A 79 -6.90 -0.89 10.70
C PRO A 79 -6.82 0.61 10.42
N HIS A 80 -6.02 1.01 9.44
CA HIS A 80 -5.88 2.41 9.04
C HIS A 80 -7.19 2.95 8.43
N HIS A 81 -7.88 2.14 7.61
CA HIS A 81 -9.20 2.49 7.06
C HIS A 81 -10.28 2.65 8.13
N ILE A 82 -10.28 1.82 9.17
CA ILE A 82 -11.20 1.96 10.32
C ILE A 82 -10.96 3.30 11.02
N ASN A 83 -9.70 3.64 11.30
CA ASN A 83 -9.34 4.92 11.93
C ASN A 83 -9.73 6.11 11.06
N ASN A 84 -9.44 6.07 9.75
CA ASN A 84 -9.79 7.13 8.82
C ASN A 84 -11.31 7.29 8.63
N ARG A 85 -12.09 6.21 8.75
CA ARG A 85 -13.55 6.29 8.76
C ARG A 85 -14.06 6.96 10.02
N ARG A 86 -13.45 6.67 11.18
CA ARG A 86 -13.90 7.20 12.48
C ARG A 86 -13.55 8.68 12.66
N PHE A 87 -12.35 9.09 12.24
CA PHE A 87 -11.81 10.41 12.57
C PHE A 87 -11.56 11.30 11.34
N GLY A 88 -11.71 10.76 10.11
CA GLY A 88 -11.29 11.42 8.88
C GLY A 88 -9.80 11.19 8.57
N ARG A 89 -9.37 11.40 7.33
CA ARG A 89 -7.97 11.10 6.91
C ARG A 89 -6.92 12.02 7.55
N ASN A 90 -7.28 13.25 7.89
CA ASN A 90 -6.36 14.28 8.37
C ASN A 90 -6.41 14.48 9.89
N TRP A 91 -7.08 13.58 10.62
CA TRP A 91 -7.35 13.77 12.05
C TRP A 91 -6.09 14.00 12.90
N LYS A 92 -4.96 13.39 12.54
CA LYS A 92 -3.67 13.60 13.23
C LYS A 92 -3.04 14.95 12.89
N ARG A 93 -3.20 15.43 11.66
CA ARG A 93 -2.62 16.70 11.20
C ARG A 93 -3.35 17.88 11.81
N ASP A 94 -4.67 17.75 11.96
CA ASP A 94 -5.55 18.83 12.40
C ASP A 94 -5.69 18.85 13.95
N GLN A 95 -4.98 17.98 14.67
CA GLN A 95 -4.91 18.02 16.13
C GLN A 95 -4.03 19.17 16.60
N LEU A 96 -4.63 20.11 17.33
CA LEU A 96 -3.91 21.16 18.04
C LEU A 96 -3.02 20.52 19.10
N ASN A 97 -1.71 20.76 19.01
CA ASN A 97 -0.76 20.32 20.02
C ASN A 97 -1.03 21.13 21.30
N LEU A 98 -1.66 20.49 22.29
CA LEU A 98 -1.99 21.11 23.59
C LEU A 98 -0.75 21.52 24.37
N PHE A 99 0.39 20.90 24.08
CA PHE A 99 1.70 21.27 24.62
C PHE A 99 2.51 21.95 23.51
N LYS A 100 2.39 23.27 23.41
CA LYS A 100 3.41 24.07 22.71
C LYS A 100 4.72 23.94 23.51
N LYS A 101 5.79 23.50 22.85
CA LYS A 101 7.15 23.72 23.34
C LYS A 101 7.47 25.21 23.29
#